data_AF-A0A835LLM2-F1
#
_entry.id   AF-A0A835LLM2-F1
#
_cell.length_a   1.000
_cell.length_b   1.000
_cell.length_c   1.000
_cell.angle_alpha   90.00
_cell.angle_beta   90.00
_cell.angle_gamma   90.00
#
_symmetry.space_group_name_H-M   'P 1'
#
loop_
_entity.id
_entity.type
_entity.pdbx_description
1 polymer ?
#
loop_
_entity_poly.entity_id
_entity_poly.type
_entity_poly.pdbx_seq_one_letter_code
_entity_poly.pdbx_strand_id
1 'polypeptide(L)'
;MKIESIMVTGDNWGTANSIAKEVGMKTVIAEAKPDTKAEKVKELQSKGLTVAMVGDGINDSPALVAAEVRMAIGVGTYIAIEAANIVFIQSNLEDMITAIDLSRKTLSRI
;
A
#
# COMPACT_ATOMS: atom_id res chain seq x y z
N MET A 1 14.92 8.30 -0.74
CA MET A 1 13.62 8.85 -0.25
C MET A 1 13.44 8.36 1.19
N LYS A 2 12.91 9.17 2.12
CA LYS A 2 12.59 8.70 3.48
C LYS A 2 11.23 8.01 3.50
N ILE A 3 11.12 6.86 2.83
CA ILE A 3 9.90 6.01 2.82
C ILE A 3 10.33 4.61 3.21
N GLU A 4 9.61 4.01 4.14
CA GLU A 4 9.76 2.60 4.52
C GLU A 4 8.62 1.81 3.90
N SER A 5 8.94 0.68 3.26
CA SER A 5 7.97 -0.24 2.68
C SER A 5 7.78 -1.47 3.56
N ILE A 6 6.53 -1.90 3.70
CA ILE A 6 6.13 -3.06 4.49
C ILE A 6 5.23 -3.92 3.61
N MET A 7 5.52 -5.21 3.52
CA MET A 7 4.64 -6.17 2.84
C MET A 7 3.58 -6.70 3.81
N VAL A 8 2.31 -6.65 3.40
CA VAL A 8 1.20 -7.24 4.15
C VAL A 8 0.37 -8.12 3.21
N THR A 9 0.53 -9.44 3.31
CA THR A 9 -0.11 -10.41 2.41
C THR A 9 -0.94 -11.45 3.18
N GLY A 10 -1.96 -11.99 2.51
CA GLY A 10 -2.71 -13.15 3.00
C GLY A 10 -2.03 -14.49 2.71
N ASP A 11 -0.96 -14.49 1.92
CA ASP A 11 -0.19 -15.70 1.62
C ASP A 11 0.51 -16.25 2.86
N ASN A 12 0.89 -17.53 2.82
CA ASN A 12 1.67 -18.14 3.88
C ASN A 12 3.08 -17.54 3.99
N TRP A 13 3.71 -17.75 5.14
CA TRP A 13 5.06 -17.25 5.43
C TRP A 13 6.14 -17.69 4.43
N GLY A 14 6.02 -18.88 3.86
CA GLY A 14 7.00 -19.38 2.88
C GLY A 14 7.02 -18.52 1.62
N THR A 15 5.86 -18.31 1.01
CA THR A 15 5.69 -17.46 -0.17
C THR A 15 6.05 -16.01 0.14
N ALA A 16 5.51 -15.46 1.24
CA ALA A 16 5.71 -14.06 1.61
C ALA A 16 7.19 -13.72 1.81
N ASN A 17 7.93 -14.57 2.53
CA ASN A 17 9.35 -14.36 2.76
C ASN A 17 10.19 -14.53 1.49
N SER A 18 9.81 -15.46 0.60
CA SER A 18 10.50 -15.66 -0.68
C SER A 18 10.42 -14.40 -1.55
N ILE A 19 9.21 -13.86 -1.74
CA ILE A 19 9.01 -12.65 -2.54
C ILE A 19 9.67 -11.45 -1.87
N ALA A 20 9.48 -11.27 -0.55
CA ALA A 20 10.10 -10.16 0.17
C ALA A 20 11.62 -10.14 0.05
N LYS A 21 12.27 -11.31 0.06
CA LYS A 21 13.72 -11.42 -0.15
C LYS A 21 14.11 -11.01 -1.56
N GLU A 22 13.35 -11.39 -2.57
CA GLU A 22 13.60 -11.05 -3.98
C GLU A 22 13.50 -9.53 -4.21
N VAL A 23 12.51 -8.88 -3.60
CA VAL A 23 12.30 -7.43 -3.74
C VAL A 23 13.02 -6.58 -2.68
N GLY A 24 13.78 -7.20 -1.78
CA GLY A 24 14.55 -6.51 -0.74
C GLY A 24 13.71 -5.85 0.37
N MET A 25 12.50 -6.35 0.63
CA MET A 25 11.65 -5.87 1.72
C MET A 25 12.10 -6.45 3.07
N LYS A 26 12.22 -5.57 4.06
CA LYS A 26 12.71 -5.92 5.41
C LYS A 26 11.60 -6.37 6.35
N THR A 27 10.40 -5.85 6.16
CA THR A 27 9.27 -6.05 7.07
C THR A 27 8.14 -6.71 6.30
N VAL A 28 7.72 -7.89 6.77
CA VAL A 28 6.70 -8.74 6.14
C VAL A 28 5.71 -9.19 7.19
N ILE A 29 4.43 -9.13 6.85
CA ILE A 29 3.33 -9.72 7.61
C ILE A 29 2.62 -10.66 6.65
N ALA A 30 2.71 -11.95 6.93
CA ALA A 30 2.06 -13.01 6.17
C ALA A 30 0.80 -13.50 6.89
N GLU A 31 -0.04 -14.27 6.18
CA GLU A 31 -1.30 -14.83 6.69
C GLU A 31 -2.25 -13.76 7.26
N ALA A 32 -2.14 -12.52 6.76
CA ALA A 32 -2.88 -11.38 7.26
C ALA A 32 -4.34 -11.44 6.81
N LYS A 33 -5.26 -11.37 7.78
CA LYS A 33 -6.69 -11.17 7.53
C LYS A 33 -6.97 -9.70 7.17
N PRO A 34 -8.09 -9.39 6.52
CA PRO A 34 -8.48 -8.00 6.21
C PRO A 34 -8.40 -7.05 7.41
N ASP A 35 -8.89 -7.49 8.58
CA ASP A 35 -8.84 -6.69 9.82
C ASP A 35 -7.41 -6.42 10.27
N THR A 36 -6.53 -7.42 10.20
CA THR A 36 -5.10 -7.30 10.55
C THR A 36 -4.41 -6.27 9.66
N LYS A 37 -4.76 -6.19 8.37
CA LYS A 37 -4.21 -5.17 7.47
C LYS A 37 -4.60 -3.77 7.94
N ALA A 38 -5.86 -3.55 8.29
CA ALA A 38 -6.36 -2.25 8.76
C ALA A 38 -5.81 -1.88 10.15
N GLU A 39 -5.70 -2.84 11.06
CA GLU A 39 -5.05 -2.66 12.36
C GLU A 39 -3.59 -2.23 12.20
N LYS A 40 -2.87 -2.82 11.23
CA LYS A 40 -1.48 -2.43 10.99
C LYS A 40 -1.35 -0.99 10.54
N VAL A 41 -2.24 -0.51 9.68
CA VAL A 41 -2.31 0.90 9.27
C VAL A 41 -2.48 1.80 10.49
N LYS A 42 -3.46 1.49 11.36
CA LYS A 42 -3.69 2.25 12.60
C LYS A 42 -2.51 2.22 13.56
N GLU A 43 -1.84 1.08 13.68
CA GLU A 43 -0.63 0.95 14.51
C GLU A 43 0.48 1.89 14.00
N LEU A 44 0.73 1.93 12.69
CA LEU A 44 1.73 2.83 12.10
C LEU A 44 1.34 4.30 12.27
N GLN A 45 0.07 4.63 12.09
CA GLN A 45 -0.46 5.98 12.34
C GLN A 45 -0.28 6.41 13.80
N SER A 46 -0.50 5.50 14.76
CA SER A 46 -0.29 5.79 16.18
C SER A 46 1.16 6.12 16.55
N LYS A 47 2.12 5.72 15.69
CA LYS A 47 3.55 6.09 15.81
C LYS A 47 3.87 7.45 15.16
N GLY A 48 2.85 8.19 14.69
CA GLY A 48 3.01 9.47 14.02
C GLY A 48 3.48 9.37 12.57
N LEU A 49 3.37 8.18 11.95
CA LEU A 49 3.73 7.97 10.55
C LEU A 49 2.52 8.24 9.65
N THR A 50 2.74 8.94 8.54
CA THR A 50 1.75 9.03 7.45
C THR A 50 1.80 7.73 6.65
N VAL A 51 0.66 7.07 6.49
CA VAL A 51 0.59 5.76 5.82
C VAL A 51 0.01 5.90 4.42
N ALA A 52 0.75 5.36 3.45
CA ALA A 52 0.22 5.06 2.13
C ALA A 52 -0.11 3.57 2.04
N MET A 53 -1.36 3.22 1.74
CA MET A 53 -1.79 1.84 1.53
C MET A 53 -2.01 1.61 0.03
N VAL A 54 -1.49 0.49 -0.45
CA VAL A 54 -1.62 0.03 -1.83
C VAL A 54 -2.32 -1.32 -1.84
N GLY A 55 -3.36 -1.48 -2.65
CA GLY A 55 -4.10 -2.74 -2.76
C GLY A 55 -4.90 -2.83 -4.06
N ASP A 56 -5.47 -4.00 -4.34
CA ASP A 56 -6.17 -4.29 -5.61
C ASP A 56 -7.64 -4.72 -5.40
N GLY A 57 -8.06 -4.99 -4.16
CA GLY A 57 -9.28 -5.75 -3.93
C GLY A 57 -10.14 -5.40 -2.72
N ILE A 58 -11.22 -6.15 -2.59
CA ILE A 58 -12.18 -6.13 -1.47
C ILE A 58 -11.47 -6.34 -0.13
N ASN A 59 -10.49 -7.25 -0.08
CA ASN A 59 -9.76 -7.60 1.14
C ASN A 59 -8.90 -6.45 1.68
N ASP A 60 -8.45 -5.56 0.81
CA ASP A 60 -7.63 -4.40 1.19
C ASP A 60 -8.47 -3.16 1.45
N SER A 61 -9.76 -3.17 1.07
CA SER A 61 -10.64 -2.02 1.21
C SER A 61 -10.68 -1.43 2.64
N PRO A 62 -10.70 -2.22 3.74
CA PRO A 62 -10.69 -1.64 5.08
C PRO A 62 -9.35 -0.94 5.41
N ALA A 63 -8.24 -1.51 4.96
CA ALA A 63 -6.91 -0.95 5.15
C ALA A 63 -6.67 0.28 4.27
N LEU A 64 -7.17 0.26 3.03
CA LEU A 64 -7.18 1.41 2.14
C LEU A 64 -7.92 2.56 2.81
N VAL A 65 -9.18 2.37 3.22
CA VAL A 65 -9.99 3.43 3.86
C VAL A 65 -9.33 3.99 5.12
N ALA A 66 -8.61 3.17 5.89
CA ALA A 66 -7.92 3.61 7.09
C ALA A 66 -6.69 4.51 6.82
N ALA A 67 -6.06 4.42 5.64
CA ALA A 67 -4.82 5.12 5.33
C ALA A 67 -5.06 6.57 4.85
N GLU A 68 -4.07 7.45 5.08
CA GLU A 68 -4.10 8.84 4.60
C GLU A 68 -3.96 8.92 3.08
N VAL A 69 -3.11 8.07 2.49
CA VAL A 69 -2.91 8.01 1.04
C VAL A 69 -3.34 6.63 0.54
N ARG A 70 -4.41 6.61 -0.25
CA ARG A 70 -5.06 5.37 -0.68
C ARG A 70 -4.79 5.14 -2.16
N MET A 71 -4.12 4.05 -2.49
CA MET A 71 -3.69 3.76 -3.85
C MET A 71 -4.23 2.40 -4.32
N ALA A 72 -4.92 2.37 -5.45
CA ALA A 72 -5.38 1.14 -6.07
C ALA A 72 -4.52 0.79 -7.29
N ILE A 73 -4.22 -0.50 -7.48
CA ILE A 73 -3.49 -1.01 -8.64
C ILE A 73 -4.41 -1.79 -9.58
N GLY A 74 -4.36 -1.45 -10.86
CA GLY A 74 -5.06 -2.11 -11.95
C GLY A 74 -6.55 -1.77 -12.06
N VAL A 75 -7.28 -2.58 -12.83
CA VAL A 75 -8.74 -2.73 -12.72
C VAL A 75 -9.06 -3.54 -11.48
N GLY A 76 -8.67 -3.02 -10.33
CA GLY A 76 -9.09 -3.56 -9.04
C GLY A 76 -10.61 -3.68 -8.99
N THR A 77 -11.12 -4.47 -8.05
CA THR A 77 -12.57 -4.56 -7.83
C THR A 77 -13.17 -3.17 -7.67
N TYR A 78 -14.42 -2.94 -8.11
CA TYR A 78 -15.09 -1.63 -8.05
C TYR A 78 -14.92 -0.93 -6.69
N ILE A 79 -14.89 -1.71 -5.60
CA ILE A 79 -14.72 -1.20 -4.25
C ILE A 79 -13.33 -0.62 -3.96
N ALA A 80 -12.27 -1.16 -4.56
CA ALA A 80 -10.91 -0.64 -4.41
C ALA A 80 -10.74 0.70 -5.12
N ILE A 81 -11.37 0.85 -6.30
CA ILE A 81 -11.40 2.09 -7.07
C ILE A 81 -12.12 3.20 -6.29
N GLU A 82 -13.31 2.90 -5.72
CA GLU A 82 -14.07 3.84 -4.88
C GLU A 82 -13.33 4.23 -3.59
N ALA A 83 -12.59 3.29 -2.99
CA ALA A 83 -11.86 3.54 -1.76
C ALA A 83 -10.58 4.37 -1.98
N ALA A 84 -9.98 4.34 -3.17
CA ALA A 84 -8.67 4.93 -3.42
C ALA A 84 -8.72 6.42 -3.81
N ASN A 85 -7.64 7.16 -3.51
CA ASN A 85 -7.42 8.52 -4.00
C ASN A 85 -6.72 8.53 -5.36
N ILE A 86 -5.87 7.52 -5.60
CA ILE A 86 -5.07 7.38 -6.83
C ILE A 86 -5.28 5.96 -7.35
N VAL A 87 -5.55 5.83 -8.65
CA VAL A 87 -5.77 4.54 -9.32
C VAL A 87 -4.77 4.38 -10.46
N PHE A 88 -3.97 3.32 -10.42
CA PHE A 88 -2.96 3.00 -11.44
C PHE A 88 -3.54 2.06 -12.50
N ILE A 89 -3.92 2.61 -13.64
CA ILE A 89 -4.65 1.88 -14.71
C ILE A 89 -3.80 0.75 -15.33
N GLN A 90 -2.49 0.95 -15.47
CA GLN A 90 -1.60 0.00 -16.17
C GLN A 90 -1.08 -1.15 -15.28
N SER A 91 -1.58 -1.27 -14.04
CA SER A 91 -1.14 -2.25 -13.06
C SER A 91 0.39 -2.24 -12.79
N ASN A 92 1.04 -1.08 -12.92
CA ASN A 92 2.48 -0.93 -12.70
C ASN A 92 2.77 -0.27 -11.34
N LEU A 93 3.47 -0.97 -10.46
CA LEU A 93 3.90 -0.45 -9.15
C LEU A 93 4.89 0.71 -9.28
N GLU A 94 5.65 0.81 -10.38
CA GLU A 94 6.60 1.90 -10.61
C GLU A 94 5.89 3.25 -10.77
N ASP A 95 4.64 3.25 -11.24
CA ASP A 95 3.83 4.48 -11.36
C ASP A 95 3.61 5.15 -10.00
N MET A 96 3.65 4.37 -8.90
CA MET A 96 3.62 4.91 -7.55
C MET A 96 4.82 5.82 -7.27
N ILE A 97 6.01 5.41 -7.72
CA ILE A 97 7.23 6.21 -7.54
C ILE A 97 7.10 7.51 -8.31
N THR A 98 6.59 7.44 -9.54
CA THR A 98 6.30 8.61 -10.38
C THR A 98 5.30 9.54 -9.72
N ALA A 99 4.21 9.02 -9.15
CA ALA A 99 3.20 9.82 -8.45
C ALA A 99 3.77 10.55 -7.24
N ILE A 100 4.62 9.89 -6.44
CA ILE A 100 5.28 10.50 -5.28
C ILE A 100 6.27 11.58 -5.73
N ASP A 101 7.06 11.33 -6.77
CA ASP A 101 8.00 12.31 -7.32
C ASP A 101 7.28 13.55 -7.86
N LEU A 102 6.20 13.34 -8.63
CA LEU A 102 5.37 14.40 -9.17
C LEU A 102 4.73 15.26 -8.06
N SER A 103 4.21 14.64 -7.00
CA SER A 103 3.64 15.32 -5.85
C SER A 103 4.68 16.26 -5.20
N ARG A 104 5.90 15.77 -4.95
CA ARG A 104 6.99 16.56 -4.37
C ARG A 104 7.41 17.72 -5.26
N LYS A 105 7.57 17.47 -6.56
CA LYS A 105 7.91 18.53 -7.52
C LYS A 105 6.84 19.61 -7.58
N THR A 106 5.57 19.23 -7.55
CA THR A 106 4.45 20.17 -7.52
C THR A 106 4.48 21.02 -6.25
N LEU A 107 4.63 20.40 -5.08
CA LEU A 107 4.69 21.12 -3.80
C LEU A 107 5.93 22.02 -3.66
N SER A 108 7.03 21.70 -4.34
CA SER A 108 8.23 22.57 -4.34
C SER A 108 8.08 23.84 -5.18
N ARG A 109 7.08 23.89 -6.07
CA ARG A 109 6.82 25.01 -6.99
C ARG A 109 5.71 25.95 -6.49
N ILE A 110 5.02 25.55 -5.43
CA ILE A 110 4.00 26.33 -4.72
C ILE A 110 4.66 26.95 -3.49
#